data_AF-A0A524CEK2-F1
#
_entry.id   AF-A0A524CEK2-F1
#
_cell.length_a   1.000
_cell.length_b   1.000
_cell.length_c   1.000
_cell.angle_alpha   90.00
_cell.angle_beta   90.00
_cell.angle_gamma   90.00
#
_symmetry.space_group_name_H-M   'P 1'
#
loop_
_entity.id
_entity.type
_entity.pdbx_description
1 polymer ?
#
loop_
_entity_poly.entity_id
_entity_poly.type
_entity_poly.pdbx_seq_one_letter_code
_entity_poly.pdbx_strand_id
1 'polypeptide(L)'
;MDKLRKLAEEHSKELESTRLQDSITNAIGDRRGRDFLDYISELESRLGWGCVVDILVSAQHGKYSTPVTLGTQKRKVEPLKFREVLFGLFSHSGLEPVNVSTTDILDELRESESFVEANSLFGALIEDHIHHQIESGDLLFFSGDTLVSTIGKRIIQLQEDQVKSFVLAVSNGSIKIEKLWKTELGRRILADLGVKGCQLPPGGDVIQILDVSRPGLDGRQEEIIEHRDPLDIPSLPIYHRLLEAMVQYNIGELQDLGSQWASPVLDHQISESLKYYLENGNPEDYRQYLDGLNALIAVRATQSISTLQKLIERVDKPRISAPAALALGNFFHDSTVSILIETACSKLDETGEAALKSLERIHSLTPEAEPIIRQAATGDCQSARRLNAILQKRSWKPS
;
A
#
# COMPACT_ATOMS: atom_id res chain seq x y z
N MET A 1 -16.83 27.76 40.82
CA MET A 1 -16.67 28.33 39.45
C MET A 1 -15.31 27.96 38.86
N ASP A 2 -14.19 28.21 39.53
CA ASP A 2 -12.84 27.86 39.01
C ASP A 2 -12.59 26.36 38.78
N LYS A 3 -13.13 25.48 39.62
CA LYS A 3 -12.96 24.02 39.47
C LYS A 3 -13.67 23.46 38.22
N LEU A 4 -14.83 24.02 37.87
CA LEU A 4 -15.59 23.65 36.66
C LEU A 4 -14.91 24.17 35.39
N ARG A 5 -14.29 25.35 35.47
CA ARG A 5 -13.53 25.92 34.35
C ARG A 5 -12.24 25.14 34.07
N LYS A 6 -11.49 24.76 35.11
CA LYS A 6 -10.35 23.84 34.96
C LYS A 6 -10.74 22.49 34.38
N LEU A 7 -11.81 21.87 34.89
CA LEU A 7 -12.33 20.61 34.34
C LEU A 7 -12.75 20.74 32.87
N ALA A 8 -13.37 21.86 32.48
CA ALA A 8 -13.73 22.11 31.09
C ALA A 8 -12.50 22.33 30.19
N GLU A 9 -11.47 23.03 30.69
CA GLU A 9 -10.20 23.24 29.99
C GLU A 9 -9.42 21.93 29.82
N GLU A 10 -9.35 21.09 30.86
CA GLU A 10 -8.72 19.76 30.82
C GLU A 10 -9.46 18.82 29.85
N HIS A 11 -10.79 18.74 29.94
CA HIS A 11 -11.61 17.94 29.04
C HIS A 11 -11.54 18.42 27.58
N SER A 12 -11.42 19.73 27.36
CA SER A 12 -11.23 20.29 26.01
C SER A 12 -9.89 19.88 25.41
N LYS A 13 -8.81 19.89 26.21
CA LYS A 13 -7.47 19.46 25.77
C LYS A 13 -7.43 17.96 25.47
N GLU A 14 -8.09 17.15 26.28
CA GLU A 14 -8.18 15.69 26.09
C GLU A 14 -8.96 15.33 24.81
N LEU A 15 -10.09 16.00 24.56
CA LEU A 15 -10.85 15.86 23.32
C LEU A 15 -10.04 16.25 22.09
N GLU A 16 -9.25 17.31 22.19
CA GLU A 16 -8.41 17.79 21.10
C GLU A 16 -7.26 16.82 20.80
N SER A 17 -6.58 16.32 21.83
CA SER A 17 -5.55 15.28 21.70
C SER A 17 -6.10 14.01 21.05
N THR A 18 -7.27 13.56 21.49
CA THR A 18 -7.96 12.39 20.89
C THR A 18 -8.26 12.62 19.41
N ARG A 19 -8.75 13.82 19.04
CA ARG A 19 -9.03 14.15 17.63
C ARG A 19 -7.77 14.16 16.77
N LEU A 20 -6.66 14.68 17.28
CA LEU A 20 -5.40 14.72 16.55
C LEU A 20 -4.80 13.32 16.37
N GLN A 21 -4.88 12.48 17.40
CA GLN A 21 -4.52 11.06 17.30
C GLN A 21 -5.37 10.33 16.26
N ASP A 22 -6.68 10.58 16.23
CA ASP A 22 -7.58 10.04 15.21
C ASP A 22 -7.17 10.54 13.81
N SER A 23 -6.84 11.82 13.65
CA SER A 23 -6.38 12.38 12.36
C SER A 23 -5.11 11.70 11.85
N ILE A 24 -4.11 11.50 12.71
CA ILE A 24 -2.88 10.77 12.36
C ILE A 24 -3.20 9.32 11.98
N THR A 25 -3.98 8.63 12.81
CA THR A 25 -4.34 7.23 12.58
C THR A 25 -5.07 7.06 11.24
N ASN A 26 -5.97 7.98 10.91
CA ASN A 26 -6.65 7.99 9.62
C ASN A 26 -5.69 8.34 8.47
N ALA A 27 -4.80 9.31 8.62
CA ALA A 27 -3.83 9.67 7.58
C ALA A 27 -2.90 8.49 7.26
N ILE A 28 -2.43 7.75 8.28
CA ILE A 28 -1.64 6.53 8.12
C ILE A 28 -2.47 5.45 7.43
N GLY A 29 -3.66 5.15 7.96
CA GLY A 29 -4.53 4.13 7.40
C GLY A 29 -4.88 4.37 5.92
N ASP A 30 -5.11 5.64 5.57
CA ASP A 30 -5.46 6.15 4.23
C ASP A 30 -4.25 6.43 3.32
N ARG A 31 -3.00 6.26 3.81
CA ARG A 31 -1.75 6.62 3.11
C ARG A 31 -1.72 8.06 2.59
N ARG A 32 -2.31 9.00 3.35
CA ARG A 32 -2.28 10.45 3.01
C ARG A 32 -1.00 11.08 3.54
N GLY A 33 0.12 10.81 2.84
CA GLY A 33 1.46 11.21 3.29
C GLY A 33 1.63 12.73 3.48
N ARG A 34 0.99 13.55 2.65
CA ARG A 34 0.99 15.01 2.78
C ARG A 34 0.28 15.46 4.06
N ASP A 35 -0.99 15.08 4.21
CA ASP A 35 -1.77 15.39 5.42
C ASP A 35 -1.06 14.91 6.68
N PHE A 36 -0.43 13.73 6.60
CA PHE A 36 0.33 13.19 7.71
C PHE A 36 1.48 14.11 8.11
N LEU A 37 2.28 14.59 7.17
CA LEU A 37 3.35 15.56 7.44
C LEU A 37 2.82 16.89 8.00
N ASP A 38 1.70 17.38 7.47
CA ASP A 38 1.05 18.60 7.96
C ASP A 38 0.59 18.44 9.42
N TYR A 39 -0.03 17.29 9.76
CA TYR A 39 -0.43 16.98 11.14
C TYR A 39 0.76 16.83 12.09
N ILE A 40 1.85 16.20 11.63
CA ILE A 40 3.08 16.06 12.41
C ILE A 40 3.68 17.45 12.72
N SER A 41 3.76 18.31 11.71
CA SER A 41 4.27 19.68 11.85
C SER A 41 3.41 20.52 12.79
N GLU A 42 2.08 20.42 12.68
CA GLU A 42 1.15 21.09 13.59
C GLU A 42 1.36 20.61 15.04
N LEU A 43 1.45 19.30 15.26
CA LEU A 43 1.61 18.73 16.59
C LEU A 43 2.95 19.07 17.23
N GLU A 44 4.05 19.00 16.48
CA GLU A 44 5.37 19.38 16.97
C GLU A 44 5.36 20.83 17.44
N SER A 45 4.82 21.75 16.64
CA SER A 45 4.77 23.18 16.99
C SER A 45 3.98 23.47 18.28
N ARG A 46 3.03 22.60 18.63
CA ARG A 46 2.10 22.78 19.75
C ARG A 46 2.51 22.04 21.01
N LEU A 47 3.02 20.82 20.86
CA LEU A 47 3.23 19.85 21.95
C LEU A 47 4.68 19.39 22.08
N GLY A 48 5.53 19.70 21.09
CA GLY A 48 6.90 19.20 21.00
C GLY A 48 7.00 17.78 20.42
N TRP A 49 8.19 17.44 19.97
CA TRP A 49 8.47 16.18 19.26
C TRP A 49 8.23 14.92 20.10
N GLY A 50 8.61 14.90 21.37
CA GLY A 50 8.38 13.74 22.24
C GLY A 50 6.90 13.33 22.29
N CYS A 51 5.99 14.30 22.36
CA CYS A 51 4.54 14.05 22.30
C CYS A 51 4.10 13.50 20.94
N VAL A 52 4.72 13.96 19.84
CA VAL A 52 4.45 13.42 18.50
C VAL A 52 4.78 11.94 18.44
N VAL A 53 5.95 11.54 18.96
CA VAL A 53 6.38 10.14 18.99
C VAL A 53 5.43 9.29 19.82
N ASP A 54 4.96 9.76 20.98
CA ASP A 54 3.97 9.03 21.79
C ASP A 54 2.63 8.83 21.05
N ILE A 55 2.22 9.83 20.25
CA ILE A 55 1.04 9.71 19.38
C ILE A 55 1.29 8.70 18.26
N LEU A 56 2.49 8.68 17.65
CA LEU A 56 2.86 7.69 16.62
C LEU A 56 2.85 6.26 17.17
N VAL A 57 3.42 6.04 18.36
CA VAL A 57 3.38 4.76 19.07
C VAL A 57 1.94 4.32 19.31
N SER A 58 1.07 5.25 19.73
CA SER A 58 -0.34 4.96 19.94
C SER A 58 -1.10 4.68 18.64
N ALA A 59 -0.76 5.38 17.56
CA ALA A 59 -1.40 5.25 16.25
C ALA A 59 -1.11 3.89 15.58
N GLN A 60 0.04 3.27 15.86
CA GLN A 60 0.37 1.90 15.41
C GLN A 60 -0.69 0.87 15.85
N HIS A 61 -1.39 1.12 16.97
CA HIS A 61 -2.45 0.27 17.50
C HIS A 61 -3.86 0.87 17.31
N GLY A 62 -3.93 2.03 16.65
CA GLY A 62 -5.14 2.76 16.39
C GLY A 62 -6.08 2.06 15.42
N LYS A 63 -7.32 2.55 15.37
CA LYS A 63 -8.31 2.15 14.37
C LYS A 63 -8.71 3.34 13.54
N TYR A 64 -8.65 3.20 12.22
CA TYR A 64 -9.09 4.21 11.28
C TYR A 64 -10.41 3.83 10.64
N SER A 65 -11.12 4.84 10.13
CA SER A 65 -12.43 4.64 9.52
C SER A 65 -12.26 4.18 8.07
N THR A 66 -12.65 2.94 7.79
CA THR A 66 -12.84 2.46 6.43
C THR A 66 -14.30 2.74 6.04
N PRO A 67 -14.58 3.23 4.82
CA PRO A 67 -15.95 3.49 4.42
C PRO A 67 -16.72 2.17 4.37
N VAL A 68 -18.05 2.30 4.45
CA VAL A 68 -19.05 1.23 4.55
C VAL A 68 -19.11 0.30 3.32
N THR A 69 -18.23 0.47 2.34
CA THR A 69 -18.45 -0.01 0.97
C THR A 69 -18.52 -1.52 0.85
N LEU A 70 -17.90 -2.30 1.75
CA LEU A 70 -17.83 -3.77 1.65
C LEU A 70 -17.66 -4.49 3.01
N GLY A 71 -17.88 -3.84 4.17
CA GLY A 71 -17.65 -4.47 5.48
C GLY A 71 -17.46 -3.52 6.68
N THR A 72 -16.61 -3.92 7.63
CA THR A 72 -16.37 -3.26 8.93
C THR A 72 -16.11 -1.75 8.83
N GLN A 73 -16.73 -0.97 9.71
CA GLN A 73 -16.67 0.51 9.74
C GLN A 73 -15.33 1.07 10.26
N LYS A 74 -14.54 0.25 10.95
CA LYS A 74 -13.22 0.62 11.47
C LYS A 74 -12.25 -0.53 11.29
N ARG A 75 -11.05 -0.25 10.82
CA ARG A 75 -9.95 -1.21 10.67
C ARG A 75 -8.77 -0.80 11.55
N LYS A 76 -8.03 -1.76 12.09
CA LYS A 76 -6.76 -1.48 12.77
C LYS A 76 -5.72 -1.03 11.74
N VAL A 77 -4.83 -0.13 12.14
CA VAL A 77 -3.68 0.18 11.29
C VAL A 77 -2.84 -1.08 11.10
N GLU A 78 -2.56 -1.40 9.83
CA GLU A 78 -1.78 -2.56 9.45
C GLU A 78 -0.29 -2.28 9.66
N PRO A 79 0.48 -3.25 10.19
CA PRO A 79 1.84 -3.00 10.67
C PRO A 79 2.83 -2.63 9.56
N LEU A 80 2.76 -3.26 8.37
CA LEU A 80 3.63 -2.88 7.26
C LEU A 80 3.19 -1.57 6.63
N LYS A 81 1.89 -1.27 6.60
CA LYS A 81 1.40 0.04 6.18
C LYS A 81 1.94 1.16 7.07
N PHE A 82 1.82 1.01 8.39
CA PHE A 82 2.35 1.98 9.34
C PHE A 82 3.83 2.24 9.08
N ARG A 83 4.61 1.16 8.92
CA ARG A 83 6.04 1.24 8.64
C ARG A 83 6.33 1.97 7.33
N GLU A 84 5.66 1.62 6.25
CA GLU A 84 5.83 2.28 4.94
C GLU A 84 5.46 3.77 4.98
N VAL A 85 4.40 4.14 5.68
CA VAL A 85 4.04 5.55 5.86
C VAL A 85 5.07 6.29 6.73
N LEU A 86 5.60 5.65 7.77
CA LEU A 86 6.65 6.21 8.62
C LEU A 86 7.94 6.49 7.83
N PHE A 87 8.39 5.53 7.01
CA PHE A 87 9.55 5.73 6.13
C PHE A 87 9.30 6.83 5.10
N GLY A 88 8.07 6.93 4.59
CA GLY A 88 7.65 8.02 3.72
C GLY A 88 7.73 9.40 4.39
N LEU A 89 7.32 9.51 5.66
CA LEU A 89 7.43 10.76 6.44
C LEU A 89 8.86 11.29 6.49
N PHE A 90 9.83 10.39 6.69
CA PHE A 90 11.26 10.72 6.75
C PHE A 90 11.95 10.69 5.38
N SER A 91 11.22 10.60 4.26
CA SER A 91 11.81 10.56 2.90
C SER A 91 12.74 9.37 2.63
N HIS A 92 12.51 8.23 3.28
CA HIS A 92 13.28 6.99 3.12
C HIS A 92 12.45 5.85 2.49
N SER A 93 11.40 6.18 1.73
CA SER A 93 10.56 5.20 1.03
C SER A 93 11.41 4.23 0.19
N GLY A 94 11.09 2.94 0.27
CA GLY A 94 11.83 1.85 -0.38
C GLY A 94 12.88 1.17 0.50
N LEU A 95 13.18 1.73 1.69
CA LEU A 95 14.11 1.15 2.67
C LEU A 95 13.42 0.50 3.87
N GLU A 96 12.09 0.40 3.83
CA GLU A 96 11.30 -0.18 4.92
C GLU A 96 11.76 -1.59 5.34
N PRO A 97 12.22 -2.50 4.46
CA PRO A 97 12.60 -3.86 4.86
C PRO A 97 13.86 -3.97 5.71
N VAL A 98 14.51 -2.84 6.02
CA VAL A 98 15.68 -2.77 6.89
C VAL A 98 15.45 -3.50 8.22
N ASN A 99 16.45 -4.26 8.67
CA ASN A 99 16.35 -5.15 9.83
C ASN A 99 16.46 -4.41 11.18
N VAL A 100 15.51 -3.53 11.43
CA VAL A 100 15.27 -2.86 12.72
C VAL A 100 13.76 -2.73 12.92
N SER A 101 13.28 -3.03 14.12
CA SER A 101 11.85 -3.03 14.39
C SER A 101 11.29 -1.61 14.39
N THR A 102 10.01 -1.46 14.04
CA THR A 102 9.36 -0.15 14.05
C THR A 102 9.32 0.46 15.46
N THR A 103 9.23 -0.38 16.50
CA THR A 103 9.25 0.08 17.89
C THR A 103 10.63 0.63 18.25
N ASP A 104 11.71 -0.08 17.91
CA ASP A 104 13.08 0.40 18.18
C ASP A 104 13.36 1.72 17.45
N ILE A 105 12.89 1.86 16.20
CA ILE A 105 12.96 3.13 15.47
C ILE A 105 12.26 4.24 16.27
N LEU A 106 11.00 4.03 16.68
CA LEU A 106 10.25 5.07 17.39
C LEU A 106 10.87 5.43 18.75
N ASP A 107 11.41 4.46 19.47
CA ASP A 107 12.09 4.70 20.74
C ASP A 107 13.38 5.52 20.56
N GLU A 108 14.18 5.24 19.52
CA GLU A 108 15.37 6.04 19.18
C GLU A 108 14.99 7.48 18.79
N LEU A 109 13.93 7.64 17.98
CA LEU A 109 13.46 8.97 17.58
C LEU A 109 12.92 9.79 18.75
N ARG A 110 12.43 9.15 19.82
CA ARG A 110 11.93 9.86 21.01
C ARG A 110 13.00 10.73 21.66
N GLU A 111 14.26 10.34 21.54
CA GLU A 111 15.41 11.05 22.15
C GLU A 111 15.79 12.34 21.40
N SER A 112 15.22 12.59 20.22
CA SER A 112 15.48 13.82 19.44
C SER A 112 14.70 15.02 20.00
N GLU A 113 15.21 16.24 19.81
CA GLU A 113 14.53 17.47 20.25
C GLU A 113 13.47 17.96 19.25
N SER A 114 13.59 17.57 17.97
CA SER A 114 12.74 18.05 16.87
C SER A 114 12.60 17.02 15.76
N PHE A 115 11.63 17.22 14.86
CA PHE A 115 11.47 16.42 13.65
C PHE A 115 12.71 16.46 12.74
N VAL A 116 13.39 17.61 12.66
CA VAL A 116 14.60 17.78 11.82
C VAL A 116 15.76 16.92 12.32
N GLU A 117 15.97 16.92 13.64
CA GLU A 117 16.97 16.06 14.28
C GLU A 117 16.57 14.58 14.16
N ALA A 118 15.31 14.26 14.43
CA ALA A 118 14.77 12.91 14.29
C ALA A 118 14.94 12.38 12.85
N ASN A 119 14.73 13.21 11.83
CA ASN A 119 14.95 12.84 10.43
C ASN A 119 16.42 12.53 10.12
N SER A 120 17.34 13.27 10.74
CA SER A 120 18.79 13.03 10.59
C SER A 120 19.21 11.74 11.30
N LEU A 121 18.69 11.52 12.53
CA LEU A 121 18.91 10.31 13.32
C LEU A 121 18.31 9.07 12.63
N PHE A 122 17.11 9.19 12.08
CA PHE A 122 16.46 8.16 11.28
C PHE A 122 17.35 7.73 10.13
N GLY A 123 17.85 8.70 9.34
CA GLY A 123 18.74 8.42 8.22
C GLY A 123 20.00 7.67 8.65
N ALA A 124 20.66 8.14 9.70
CA ALA A 124 21.86 7.48 10.23
C ALA A 124 21.59 6.05 10.71
N LEU A 125 20.48 5.83 11.44
CA LEU A 125 20.05 4.51 11.90
C LEU A 125 19.80 3.56 10.71
N ILE A 126 19.06 4.01 9.70
CA ILE A 126 18.76 3.17 8.53
C ILE A 126 20.02 2.88 7.73
N GLU A 127 20.92 3.85 7.55
CA GLU A 127 22.18 3.66 6.85
C GLU A 127 23.08 2.62 7.54
N ASP A 128 23.16 2.61 8.87
CA ASP A 128 23.92 1.61 9.62
C ASP A 128 23.40 0.19 9.40
N HIS A 129 22.09 0.00 9.53
CA HIS A 129 21.47 -1.32 9.35
C HIS A 129 21.49 -1.79 7.89
N ILE A 130 21.31 -0.89 6.92
CA ILE A 130 21.20 -1.28 5.51
C ILE A 130 22.54 -1.73 4.94
N HIS A 131 23.66 -1.15 5.39
CA HIS A 131 24.98 -1.58 4.95
C HIS A 131 25.22 -3.05 5.28
N HIS A 132 24.94 -3.46 6.52
CA HIS A 132 25.05 -4.86 6.94
C HIS A 132 24.09 -5.79 6.20
N GLN A 133 22.85 -5.34 5.98
CA GLN A 133 21.86 -6.15 5.27
C GLN A 133 22.22 -6.34 3.79
N ILE A 134 22.70 -5.29 3.12
CA ILE A 134 23.19 -5.36 1.73
C ILE A 134 24.42 -6.28 1.62
N GLU A 135 25.37 -6.20 2.56
CA GLU A 135 26.56 -7.07 2.59
C GLU A 135 26.19 -8.55 2.75
N SER A 136 25.11 -8.84 3.50
CA SER A 136 24.57 -10.21 3.63
C SER A 136 23.86 -10.72 2.37
N GLY A 137 23.59 -9.84 1.40
CA GLY A 137 22.87 -10.16 0.16
C GLY A 137 21.34 -10.15 0.28
N ASP A 138 20.80 -9.74 1.43
CA ASP A 138 19.36 -9.57 1.60
C ASP A 138 18.88 -8.30 0.92
N LEU A 139 18.10 -8.47 -0.15
CA LEU A 139 17.48 -7.36 -0.87
C LEU A 139 15.95 -7.51 -0.91
N LEU A 140 15.38 -8.31 0.00
CA LEU A 140 13.96 -8.61 0.01
C LEU A 140 13.14 -7.31 0.19
N PHE A 141 12.26 -7.02 -0.78
CA PHE A 141 11.39 -5.83 -0.83
C PHE A 141 12.08 -4.45 -0.85
N PHE A 142 13.39 -4.36 -1.00
CA PHE A 142 14.03 -3.04 -1.17
C PHE A 142 13.68 -2.44 -2.52
N SER A 143 13.47 -1.12 -2.55
CA SER A 143 13.23 -0.35 -3.78
C SER A 143 14.24 0.78 -3.90
N GLY A 144 15.12 0.69 -4.89
CA GLY A 144 16.07 1.77 -5.18
C GLY A 144 15.46 2.90 -6.03
N ASP A 145 14.34 2.67 -6.71
CA ASP A 145 13.72 3.63 -7.64
C ASP A 145 13.23 4.92 -6.95
N THR A 146 12.93 4.81 -5.66
CA THR A 146 12.43 5.91 -4.82
C THR A 146 13.54 6.70 -4.13
N LEU A 147 14.80 6.26 -4.27
CA LEU A 147 15.95 6.81 -3.57
C LEU A 147 16.89 7.52 -4.55
N VAL A 148 17.13 8.81 -4.33
CA VAL A 148 18.10 9.59 -5.12
C VAL A 148 19.55 9.37 -4.62
N SER A 149 19.73 8.58 -3.56
CA SER A 149 21.01 8.34 -2.89
C SER A 149 21.92 7.33 -3.60
N THR A 150 23.19 7.32 -3.23
CA THR A 150 24.18 6.30 -3.63
C THR A 150 23.75 4.89 -3.24
N ILE A 151 23.07 4.75 -2.10
CA ILE A 151 22.52 3.48 -1.61
C ILE A 151 21.43 2.98 -2.57
N GLY A 152 20.52 3.85 -3.02
CA GLY A 152 19.49 3.50 -4.01
C GLY A 152 20.09 2.92 -5.31
N LYS A 153 21.12 3.60 -5.86
CA LYS A 153 21.85 3.11 -7.04
C LYS A 153 22.52 1.75 -6.79
N ARG A 154 23.07 1.54 -5.60
CA ARG A 154 23.70 0.27 -5.23
C ARG A 154 22.68 -0.86 -5.13
N ILE A 155 21.50 -0.61 -4.54
CA ILE A 155 20.40 -1.58 -4.49
C ILE A 155 19.98 -1.99 -5.91
N ILE A 156 19.73 -1.01 -6.80
CA ILE A 156 19.35 -1.28 -8.19
C ILE A 156 20.39 -2.17 -8.87
N GLN A 157 21.68 -1.82 -8.75
CA GLN A 157 22.76 -2.60 -9.34
C GLN A 157 22.79 -4.04 -8.81
N LEU A 158 22.67 -4.22 -7.49
CA LEU A 158 22.68 -5.56 -6.89
C LEU A 158 21.45 -6.38 -7.29
N GLN A 159 20.28 -5.77 -7.40
CA GLN A 159 19.07 -6.43 -7.90
C GLN A 159 19.23 -6.84 -9.36
N GLU A 160 19.86 -6.02 -10.20
CA GLU A 160 20.19 -6.39 -11.57
C GLU A 160 21.17 -7.58 -11.62
N ASP A 161 22.19 -7.58 -10.76
CA ASP A 161 23.20 -8.64 -10.70
C ASP A 161 22.63 -9.95 -10.16
N GLN A 162 21.72 -9.89 -9.17
CA GLN A 162 20.95 -11.05 -8.69
C GLN A 162 20.12 -11.68 -9.81
N VAL A 163 19.51 -10.87 -10.68
CA VAL A 163 18.75 -11.37 -11.82
C VAL A 163 19.68 -11.99 -12.88
N LYS A 164 20.82 -11.36 -13.19
CA LYS A 164 21.78 -11.88 -14.20
C LYS A 164 22.42 -13.21 -13.79
N SER A 165 22.58 -13.43 -12.49
CA SER A 165 23.19 -14.63 -11.91
C SER A 165 22.17 -15.70 -11.51
N PHE A 166 20.89 -15.46 -11.79
CA PHE A 166 19.81 -16.34 -11.34
C PHE A 166 19.80 -17.67 -12.09
N VAL A 167 19.78 -18.77 -11.34
CA VAL A 167 19.70 -20.13 -11.89
C VAL A 167 18.52 -20.87 -11.28
N LEU A 168 17.68 -21.44 -12.14
CA LEU A 168 16.56 -22.28 -11.75
C LEU A 168 17.04 -23.71 -11.48
N ALA A 169 16.78 -24.19 -10.27
CA ALA A 169 17.08 -25.55 -9.90
C ALA A 169 15.96 -26.51 -10.31
N VAL A 170 16.34 -27.65 -10.87
CA VAL A 170 15.42 -28.75 -11.18
C VAL A 170 15.68 -29.90 -10.20
N SER A 171 14.62 -30.40 -9.56
CA SER A 171 14.70 -31.49 -8.58
C SER A 171 13.48 -32.37 -8.74
N ASN A 172 13.66 -33.69 -8.86
CA ASN A 172 12.57 -34.67 -8.91
C ASN A 172 11.47 -34.37 -9.96
N GLY A 173 11.85 -33.86 -11.12
CA GLY A 173 10.89 -33.51 -12.18
C GLY A 173 10.02 -32.30 -11.84
N SER A 174 10.43 -31.43 -10.91
CA SER A 174 9.86 -30.10 -10.70
C SER A 174 10.94 -29.02 -10.70
N ILE A 175 10.55 -27.80 -11.04
CA ILE A 175 11.42 -26.62 -11.00
C ILE A 175 11.18 -25.92 -9.67
N LYS A 176 12.23 -25.73 -8.87
CA LYS A 176 12.17 -24.98 -7.61
C LYS A 176 12.22 -23.48 -7.92
N ILE A 177 11.15 -22.77 -7.59
CA ILE A 177 10.99 -21.33 -7.82
C ILE A 177 11.07 -20.48 -6.55
N GLU A 178 11.36 -21.07 -5.39
CA GLU A 178 11.46 -20.32 -4.12
C GLU A 178 12.41 -19.11 -4.21
N LYS A 179 13.54 -19.28 -4.90
CA LYS A 179 14.50 -18.18 -5.09
C LYS A 179 13.94 -17.03 -5.94
N LEU A 180 13.00 -17.29 -6.85
CA LEU A 180 12.34 -16.23 -7.63
C LEU A 180 11.48 -15.34 -6.73
N TRP A 181 10.79 -15.92 -5.74
CA TRP A 181 10.04 -15.15 -4.74
C TRP A 181 10.93 -14.22 -3.90
N LYS A 182 12.23 -14.48 -3.80
CA LYS A 182 13.15 -13.60 -3.06
C LYS A 182 13.62 -12.40 -3.89
N THR A 183 13.49 -12.44 -5.21
CA THR A 183 13.87 -11.32 -6.09
C THR A 183 12.65 -10.48 -6.47
N GLU A 184 12.82 -9.17 -6.62
CA GLU A 184 11.73 -8.26 -6.97
C GLU A 184 11.09 -8.59 -8.34
N LEU A 185 11.92 -8.80 -9.36
CA LEU A 185 11.46 -9.18 -10.69
C LEU A 185 10.75 -10.54 -10.68
N GLY A 186 11.33 -11.53 -9.99
CA GLY A 186 10.73 -12.86 -9.86
C GLY A 186 9.39 -12.82 -9.15
N ARG A 187 9.27 -12.09 -8.03
CA ARG A 187 7.99 -11.89 -7.33
C ARG A 187 6.92 -11.30 -8.24
N ARG A 188 7.22 -10.23 -8.98
CA ARG A 188 6.25 -9.58 -9.86
C ARG A 188 5.75 -10.54 -10.93
N ILE A 189 6.67 -11.22 -11.63
CA ILE A 189 6.31 -12.18 -12.69
C ILE A 189 5.47 -13.33 -12.13
N LEU A 190 5.86 -13.90 -10.99
CA LEU A 190 5.10 -14.98 -10.36
C LEU A 190 3.70 -14.52 -9.93
N ALA A 191 3.61 -13.33 -9.34
CA ALA A 191 2.34 -12.72 -8.93
C ALA A 191 1.41 -12.47 -10.12
N ASP A 192 1.94 -11.83 -11.18
CA ASP A 192 1.21 -11.53 -12.42
C ASP A 192 0.67 -12.80 -13.09
N LEU A 193 1.45 -13.88 -13.06
CA LEU A 193 1.09 -15.17 -13.63
C LEU A 193 0.21 -16.05 -12.75
N GLY A 194 -0.09 -15.66 -11.51
CA GLY A 194 -0.93 -16.46 -10.63
C GLY A 194 -0.25 -17.69 -10.05
N VAL A 195 1.09 -17.72 -10.06
CA VAL A 195 1.84 -18.91 -9.64
C VAL A 195 1.78 -19.01 -8.12
N LYS A 196 1.30 -20.14 -7.60
CA LYS A 196 1.23 -20.42 -6.16
C LYS A 196 2.31 -21.41 -5.75
N GLY A 197 2.89 -21.19 -4.57
CA GLY A 197 3.88 -22.09 -3.97
C GLY A 197 5.31 -21.95 -4.52
N CYS A 198 6.14 -22.93 -4.18
CA CYS A 198 7.59 -22.89 -4.42
C CYS A 198 8.07 -23.84 -5.53
N GLN A 199 7.16 -24.50 -6.24
CA GLN A 199 7.50 -25.50 -7.26
C GLN A 199 6.59 -25.39 -8.50
N LEU A 200 7.16 -25.65 -9.67
CA LEU A 200 6.45 -25.70 -10.95
C LEU A 200 6.69 -27.03 -11.68
N PRO A 201 5.74 -27.48 -12.51
CA PRO A 201 5.98 -28.58 -13.44
C PRO A 201 7.02 -28.17 -14.51
N PRO A 202 7.79 -29.13 -15.08
CA PRO A 202 8.79 -28.85 -16.11
C PRO A 202 8.13 -28.24 -17.36
N GLY A 203 8.65 -27.12 -17.84
CA GLY A 203 8.17 -26.46 -19.07
C GLY A 203 7.05 -25.42 -18.89
N GLY A 204 6.82 -24.92 -17.68
CA GLY A 204 5.81 -23.89 -17.43
C GLY A 204 6.09 -22.52 -18.07
N ASP A 205 5.02 -21.77 -18.34
CA ASP A 205 5.03 -20.44 -18.99
C ASP A 205 5.95 -19.41 -18.31
N VAL A 206 6.22 -19.60 -17.00
CA VAL A 206 7.08 -18.73 -16.19
C VAL A 206 8.51 -18.67 -16.75
N ILE A 207 9.07 -19.81 -17.18
CA ILE A 207 10.43 -19.83 -17.75
C ILE A 207 10.46 -19.04 -19.05
N GLN A 208 9.48 -19.29 -19.91
CA GLN A 208 9.40 -18.60 -21.20
C GLN A 208 9.21 -17.08 -21.03
N ILE A 209 8.42 -16.65 -20.04
CA ILE A 209 8.21 -15.24 -19.75
C ILE A 209 9.45 -14.59 -19.14
N LEU A 210 10.17 -15.29 -18.28
CA LEU A 210 11.47 -14.84 -17.78
C LEU A 210 12.48 -14.69 -18.93
N ASP A 211 12.54 -15.67 -19.84
CA ASP A 211 13.42 -15.68 -21.02
C ASP A 211 13.09 -14.53 -21.99
N VAL A 212 11.79 -14.26 -22.22
CA VAL A 212 11.32 -13.14 -23.08
C VAL A 212 11.54 -11.78 -22.40
N SER A 213 11.29 -11.69 -21.10
CA SER A 213 11.43 -10.44 -20.35
C SER A 213 12.90 -10.04 -20.17
N ARG A 214 13.82 -11.01 -20.15
CA ARG A 214 15.27 -10.80 -20.14
C ARG A 214 16.02 -11.92 -20.90
N PRO A 215 16.39 -11.68 -22.17
CA PRO A 215 17.17 -12.63 -22.95
C PRO A 215 18.53 -12.90 -22.27
N GLY A 216 18.82 -14.16 -21.94
CA GLY A 216 20.08 -14.57 -21.29
C GLY A 216 19.95 -15.09 -19.86
N LEU A 217 18.73 -15.20 -19.32
CA LEU A 217 18.43 -16.16 -18.25
C LEU A 217 18.54 -17.58 -18.84
N ASP A 218 19.76 -18.01 -19.19
CA ASP A 218 20.01 -19.41 -19.50
C ASP A 218 19.66 -20.17 -18.21
N GLY A 219 18.50 -20.81 -18.19
CA GLY A 219 18.15 -21.81 -17.20
C GLY A 219 19.16 -22.96 -17.31
N ARG A 220 20.37 -22.76 -16.77
CA ARG A 220 21.37 -23.79 -16.63
C ARG A 220 20.80 -24.77 -15.63
N GLN A 221 20.21 -25.84 -16.15
CA GLN A 221 19.78 -26.96 -15.33
C GLN A 221 21.03 -27.56 -14.70
N GLU A 222 21.35 -27.15 -13.48
CA GLU A 222 22.34 -27.81 -12.65
C GLU A 222 21.59 -28.76 -11.70
N GLU A 223 22.00 -30.03 -11.69
CA GLU A 223 21.69 -30.92 -10.56
C GLU A 223 22.29 -30.29 -9.31
N ILE A 224 21.45 -29.84 -8.36
CA ILE A 224 21.96 -29.20 -7.15
C ILE A 224 22.78 -30.22 -6.35
N ILE A 225 24.08 -29.96 -6.18
CA ILE A 225 24.82 -30.38 -4.99
C ILE A 225 24.35 -29.45 -3.87
N GLU A 226 23.67 -29.99 -2.86
CA GLU A 226 23.21 -29.25 -1.68
C GLU A 226 24.40 -28.56 -1.01
N HIS A 227 24.61 -27.28 -1.32
CA HIS A 227 25.55 -26.44 -0.62
C HIS A 227 24.79 -25.27 0.00
N ARG A 228 24.50 -25.47 1.29
CA ARG A 228 23.96 -24.55 2.30
C ARG A 228 22.63 -23.90 1.90
N ASP A 229 21.61 -24.15 2.71
CA ASP A 229 20.45 -23.28 2.80
C ASP A 229 20.94 -21.84 2.99
N PRO A 230 20.68 -20.90 2.06
CA PRO A 230 21.02 -19.50 2.28
C PRO A 230 19.98 -18.83 3.20
N LEU A 231 19.41 -19.57 4.16
CA LEU A 231 18.22 -19.20 4.91
C LEU A 231 18.47 -18.50 6.26
N ASP A 232 19.70 -18.17 6.62
CA ASP A 232 19.96 -17.25 7.72
C ASP A 232 20.20 -15.84 7.15
N ILE A 233 19.12 -15.24 6.66
CA ILE A 233 19.13 -13.87 6.17
C ILE A 233 18.61 -12.96 7.31
N PRO A 234 19.31 -11.86 7.63
CA PRO A 234 18.86 -10.91 8.65
C PRO A 234 17.71 -10.05 8.09
N SER A 235 16.56 -10.63 7.75
CA SER A 235 15.37 -9.86 7.38
C SER A 235 14.43 -9.73 8.56
N LEU A 236 13.80 -8.56 8.65
CA LEU A 236 12.79 -8.29 9.65
C LEU A 236 11.65 -9.34 9.52
N PRO A 237 11.29 -10.08 10.60
CA PRO A 237 10.37 -11.23 10.52
C PRO A 237 9.02 -10.94 9.86
N ILE A 238 8.53 -9.71 9.95
CA ILE A 238 7.26 -9.31 9.34
C ILE A 238 7.28 -9.33 7.80
N TYR A 239 8.44 -9.11 7.17
CA TYR A 239 8.58 -9.21 5.71
C TYR A 239 8.72 -10.66 5.24
N HIS A 240 9.26 -11.56 6.07
CA HIS A 240 9.18 -13.00 5.81
C HIS A 240 7.73 -13.48 5.81
N ARG A 241 6.95 -13.05 6.81
CA ARG A 241 5.52 -13.35 6.89
C ARG A 241 4.75 -12.81 5.68
N LEU A 242 5.09 -11.61 5.19
CA LEU A 242 4.56 -11.07 3.94
C LEU A 242 4.90 -11.97 2.75
N LEU A 243 6.17 -12.38 2.63
CA LEU A 243 6.61 -13.24 1.54
C LEU A 243 5.86 -14.58 1.55
N GLU A 244 5.73 -15.23 2.69
CA GLU A 244 4.98 -16.48 2.84
C GLU A 244 3.51 -16.31 2.43
N ALA A 245 2.87 -15.23 2.87
CA ALA A 245 1.50 -14.92 2.49
C ALA A 245 1.36 -14.67 0.99
N MET A 246 2.34 -14.03 0.34
CA MET A 246 2.37 -13.84 -1.11
C MET A 246 2.53 -15.17 -1.85
N VAL A 247 3.46 -16.03 -1.42
CA VAL A 247 3.69 -17.36 -2.02
C VAL A 247 2.44 -18.23 -1.95
N GLN A 248 1.68 -18.14 -0.86
CA GLN A 248 0.47 -18.93 -0.63
C GLN A 248 -0.81 -18.28 -1.14
N TYR A 249 -0.75 -17.02 -1.62
CA TYR A 249 -1.91 -16.21 -1.98
C TYR A 249 -2.91 -16.07 -0.81
N ASN A 250 -2.39 -15.94 0.41
CA ASN A 250 -3.21 -15.80 1.62
C ASN A 250 -3.77 -14.37 1.73
N ILE A 251 -4.91 -14.11 1.07
CA ILE A 251 -5.52 -12.77 0.97
C ILE A 251 -5.81 -12.15 2.34
N GLY A 252 -6.28 -12.95 3.31
CA GLY A 252 -6.56 -12.45 4.66
C GLY A 252 -5.30 -11.93 5.35
N GLU A 253 -4.19 -12.64 5.22
CA GLU A 253 -2.91 -12.24 5.80
C GLU A 253 -2.26 -11.06 5.07
N LEU A 254 -2.33 -11.04 3.74
CA LEU A 254 -1.88 -9.88 2.94
C LEU A 254 -2.65 -8.61 3.31
N GLN A 255 -3.96 -8.75 3.52
CA GLN A 255 -4.82 -7.68 4.00
C GLN A 255 -4.40 -7.21 5.40
N ASP A 256 -4.17 -8.13 6.33
CA ASP A 256 -3.83 -7.81 7.73
C ASP A 256 -2.44 -7.18 7.86
N LEU A 257 -1.52 -7.46 6.93
CA LEU A 257 -0.19 -6.85 6.87
C LEU A 257 -0.22 -5.47 6.20
N GLY A 258 -1.05 -5.29 5.16
CA GLY A 258 -1.32 -3.99 4.53
C GLY A 258 -0.18 -3.39 3.70
N SER A 259 0.82 -4.20 3.31
CA SER A 259 1.97 -3.74 2.52
C SER A 259 1.63 -3.48 1.07
N GLN A 260 2.20 -2.42 0.48
CA GLN A 260 2.06 -2.13 -0.95
C GLN A 260 2.58 -3.27 -1.86
N TRP A 261 3.56 -4.04 -1.36
CA TRP A 261 4.17 -5.14 -2.09
C TRP A 261 3.20 -6.31 -2.35
N ALA A 262 2.08 -6.38 -1.65
CA ALA A 262 1.02 -7.36 -1.88
C ALA A 262 0.17 -7.06 -3.13
N SER A 263 0.19 -5.82 -3.64
CA SER A 263 -0.68 -5.35 -4.73
C SER A 263 -0.71 -6.26 -5.96
N PRO A 264 0.43 -6.75 -6.52
CA PRO A 264 0.39 -7.63 -7.68
C PRO A 264 -0.39 -8.94 -7.45
N VAL A 265 -0.22 -9.55 -6.28
CA VAL A 265 -0.93 -10.79 -5.90
C VAL A 265 -2.43 -10.53 -5.77
N LEU A 266 -2.80 -9.41 -5.14
CA LEU A 266 -4.20 -9.02 -4.97
C LEU A 266 -4.89 -8.68 -6.30
N ASP A 267 -4.19 -7.95 -7.19
CA ASP A 267 -4.67 -7.60 -8.52
C ASP A 267 -4.92 -8.84 -9.39
N HIS A 268 -4.01 -9.83 -9.32
CA HIS A 268 -4.21 -11.14 -9.97
C HIS A 268 -5.42 -11.86 -9.40
N GLN A 269 -5.52 -12.02 -8.07
CA GLN A 269 -6.62 -12.73 -7.42
C GLN A 269 -7.99 -12.13 -7.78
N ILE A 270 -8.11 -10.80 -7.84
CA ILE A 270 -9.33 -10.11 -8.26
C ILE A 270 -9.69 -10.46 -9.70
N SER A 271 -8.71 -10.42 -10.59
CA SER A 271 -8.89 -10.71 -12.01
C SER A 271 -9.32 -12.17 -12.22
N GLU A 272 -8.69 -13.10 -11.52
CA GLU A 272 -8.98 -14.54 -11.55
C GLU A 272 -10.37 -14.84 -10.99
N SER A 273 -10.69 -14.34 -9.78
CA SER A 273 -12.00 -14.55 -9.14
C SER A 273 -13.12 -13.96 -9.99
N LEU A 274 -12.91 -12.78 -10.58
CA LEU A 274 -13.86 -12.18 -11.49
C LEU A 274 -14.04 -13.04 -12.75
N LYS A 275 -12.95 -13.52 -13.35
CA LYS A 275 -13.02 -14.39 -14.52
C LYS A 275 -13.89 -15.63 -14.23
N TYR A 276 -13.62 -16.34 -13.14
CA TYR A 276 -14.40 -17.51 -12.76
C TYR A 276 -15.87 -17.19 -12.48
N TYR A 277 -16.14 -16.06 -11.79
CA TYR A 277 -17.52 -15.60 -11.59
C TYR A 277 -18.23 -15.32 -12.91
N LEU A 278 -17.56 -14.69 -13.88
CA LEU A 278 -18.17 -14.35 -15.17
C LEU A 278 -18.39 -15.59 -16.06
N GLU A 279 -17.54 -16.60 -15.95
CA GLU A 279 -17.65 -17.86 -16.70
C GLU A 279 -18.72 -18.79 -16.09
N ASN A 280 -18.75 -18.92 -14.76
CA ASN A 280 -19.53 -19.95 -14.06
C ASN A 280 -20.73 -19.41 -13.28
N GLY A 281 -20.82 -18.10 -13.05
CA GLY A 281 -21.88 -17.46 -12.27
C GLY A 281 -21.90 -17.81 -10.78
N ASN A 282 -20.83 -18.44 -10.26
CA ASN A 282 -20.78 -18.93 -8.89
C ASN A 282 -20.74 -17.78 -7.87
N PRO A 283 -21.68 -17.71 -6.92
CA PRO A 283 -21.69 -16.67 -5.89
C PRO A 283 -20.42 -16.61 -5.03
N GLU A 284 -19.72 -17.73 -4.85
CA GLU A 284 -18.49 -17.76 -4.05
C GLU A 284 -17.34 -17.01 -4.74
N ASP A 285 -17.20 -17.16 -6.05
CA ASP A 285 -16.19 -16.44 -6.84
C ASP A 285 -16.46 -14.92 -6.81
N TYR A 286 -17.74 -14.53 -6.76
CA TYR A 286 -18.11 -13.13 -6.54
C TYR A 286 -17.75 -12.63 -5.14
N ARG A 287 -17.88 -13.46 -4.09
CA ARG A 287 -17.43 -13.08 -2.74
C ARG A 287 -15.92 -12.90 -2.71
N GLN A 288 -15.16 -13.81 -3.31
CA GLN A 288 -13.70 -13.70 -3.43
C GLN A 288 -13.28 -12.44 -4.19
N TYR A 289 -14.01 -12.06 -5.24
CA TYR A 289 -13.81 -10.77 -5.92
C TYR A 289 -13.99 -9.58 -4.95
N LEU A 290 -15.06 -9.57 -4.14
CA LEU A 290 -15.29 -8.51 -3.15
C LEU A 290 -14.25 -8.50 -2.03
N ASP A 291 -13.81 -9.68 -1.58
CA ASP A 291 -12.74 -9.81 -0.59
C ASP A 291 -11.41 -9.28 -1.13
N GLY A 292 -11.11 -9.54 -2.39
CA GLY A 292 -9.98 -8.94 -3.09
C GLY A 292 -10.05 -7.40 -3.11
N LEU A 293 -11.21 -6.81 -3.44
CA LEU A 293 -11.39 -5.36 -3.38
C LEU A 293 -11.16 -4.82 -1.96
N ASN A 294 -11.64 -5.52 -0.94
CA ASN A 294 -11.42 -5.17 0.47
C ASN A 294 -9.94 -5.22 0.87
N ALA A 295 -9.19 -6.19 0.35
CA ALA A 295 -7.75 -6.29 0.53
C ALA A 295 -7.02 -5.14 -0.18
N LEU A 296 -7.43 -4.76 -1.39
CA LEU A 296 -6.89 -3.56 -2.06
C LEU A 296 -7.17 -2.27 -1.29
N ILE A 297 -8.36 -2.13 -0.68
CA ILE A 297 -8.68 -0.99 0.21
C ILE A 297 -7.86 -1.05 1.50
N ALA A 298 -7.41 -2.22 1.95
CA ALA A 298 -6.44 -2.31 3.04
C ALA A 298 -5.09 -1.81 2.57
N VAL A 299 -4.56 -2.37 1.49
CA VAL A 299 -3.21 -2.08 1.03
C VAL A 299 -3.06 -0.64 0.51
N ARG A 300 -4.00 -0.16 -0.33
CA ARG A 300 -4.02 1.17 -0.97
C ARG A 300 -2.75 1.52 -1.74
N ALA A 301 -2.18 0.54 -2.43
CA ALA A 301 -1.06 0.76 -3.34
C ALA A 301 -1.54 1.53 -4.59
N THR A 302 -0.85 2.60 -4.97
CA THR A 302 -1.24 3.44 -6.13
C THR A 302 -1.28 2.65 -7.44
N GLN A 303 -0.49 1.59 -7.56
CA GLN A 303 -0.45 0.68 -8.71
C GLN A 303 -1.81 0.02 -8.98
N SER A 304 -2.56 -0.30 -7.93
CA SER A 304 -3.89 -0.93 -8.03
C SER A 304 -4.99 -0.01 -8.55
N ILE A 305 -4.75 1.31 -8.67
CA ILE A 305 -5.69 2.25 -9.31
C ILE A 305 -5.99 1.79 -10.74
N SER A 306 -4.97 1.33 -11.47
CA SER A 306 -5.12 0.87 -12.86
C SER A 306 -6.02 -0.38 -12.97
N THR A 307 -5.91 -1.29 -12.00
CA THR A 307 -6.76 -2.48 -11.90
C THR A 307 -8.21 -2.10 -11.61
N LEU A 308 -8.44 -1.17 -10.67
CA LEU A 308 -9.79 -0.66 -10.36
C LEU A 308 -10.42 0.08 -11.54
N GLN A 309 -9.64 0.87 -12.28
CA GLN A 309 -10.10 1.54 -13.49
C GLN A 309 -10.64 0.53 -14.52
N LYS A 310 -9.86 -0.51 -14.83
CA LYS A 310 -10.28 -1.58 -15.77
C LYS A 310 -11.58 -2.25 -15.35
N LEU A 311 -11.83 -2.39 -14.04
CA LEU A 311 -13.07 -2.96 -13.52
C LEU A 311 -14.25 -1.99 -13.69
N ILE A 312 -14.03 -0.69 -13.46
CA ILE A 312 -15.05 0.36 -13.65
C ILE A 312 -15.46 0.49 -15.12
N GLU A 313 -14.51 0.34 -16.03
CA GLU A 313 -14.71 0.44 -17.49
C GLU A 313 -15.59 -0.70 -18.08
N ARG A 314 -15.90 -1.75 -17.31
CA ARG A 314 -16.82 -2.83 -17.73
C ARG A 314 -18.27 -2.33 -17.80
N VAL A 315 -18.63 -1.72 -18.92
CA VAL A 315 -19.90 -1.00 -19.17
C VAL A 315 -21.14 -1.87 -18.98
N ASP A 316 -21.05 -3.18 -19.18
CA ASP A 316 -22.20 -4.10 -19.18
C ASP A 316 -22.52 -4.72 -17.80
N LYS A 317 -21.74 -4.44 -16.75
CA LYS A 317 -21.88 -5.12 -15.44
C LYS A 317 -21.79 -4.17 -14.24
N PRO A 318 -22.84 -3.39 -13.93
CA PRO A 318 -22.91 -2.50 -12.75
C PRO A 318 -22.53 -3.18 -11.43
N ARG A 319 -22.89 -4.46 -11.26
CA ARG A 319 -22.56 -5.28 -10.08
C ARG A 319 -21.06 -5.48 -9.86
N ILE A 320 -20.24 -5.27 -10.90
CA ILE A 320 -18.77 -5.30 -10.84
C ILE A 320 -18.23 -3.87 -10.75
N SER A 321 -18.66 -3.00 -11.67
CA SER A 321 -18.11 -1.65 -11.82
C SER A 321 -18.47 -0.71 -10.66
N ALA A 322 -19.66 -0.79 -10.07
CA ALA A 322 -20.06 0.07 -8.96
C ALA A 322 -19.25 -0.21 -7.68
N PRO A 323 -19.05 -1.48 -7.22
CA PRO A 323 -18.12 -1.78 -6.14
C PRO A 323 -16.68 -1.33 -6.41
N ALA A 324 -16.19 -1.44 -7.64
CA ALA A 324 -14.85 -0.97 -8.00
C ALA A 324 -14.74 0.56 -7.93
N ALA A 325 -15.75 1.31 -8.38
CA ALA A 325 -15.81 2.77 -8.23
C ALA A 325 -15.82 3.19 -6.75
N LEU A 326 -16.59 2.49 -5.91
CA LEU A 326 -16.61 2.68 -4.46
C LEU A 326 -15.25 2.37 -3.80
N ALA A 327 -14.60 1.27 -4.21
CA ALA A 327 -13.27 0.90 -3.75
C ALA A 327 -12.25 1.99 -4.14
N LEU A 328 -12.31 2.48 -5.37
CA LEU A 328 -11.45 3.55 -5.88
C LEU A 328 -11.61 4.84 -5.06
N GLY A 329 -12.79 5.14 -4.52
CA GLY A 329 -13.03 6.21 -3.54
C GLY A 329 -12.25 6.13 -2.21
N ASN A 330 -11.37 5.14 -2.05
CA ASN A 330 -10.42 5.01 -0.94
C ASN A 330 -8.98 5.40 -1.29
N PHE A 331 -8.72 5.77 -2.54
CA PHE A 331 -7.39 6.10 -3.04
C PHE A 331 -7.29 7.62 -3.25
N PHE A 332 -6.60 8.32 -2.37
CA PHE A 332 -6.49 9.78 -2.35
C PHE A 332 -5.40 10.28 -3.31
N HIS A 333 -5.52 9.95 -4.58
CA HIS A 333 -4.59 10.31 -5.65
C HIS A 333 -5.32 11.02 -6.79
N ASP A 334 -4.67 11.97 -7.48
CA ASP A 334 -5.30 12.78 -8.54
C ASP A 334 -5.86 11.95 -9.69
N SER A 335 -5.19 10.84 -10.04
CA SER A 335 -5.67 9.89 -11.05
C SER A 335 -7.01 9.29 -10.67
N THR A 336 -7.23 8.97 -9.38
CA THR A 336 -8.50 8.47 -8.86
C THR A 336 -9.62 9.47 -9.10
N VAL A 337 -9.39 10.75 -8.76
CA VAL A 337 -10.38 11.82 -8.94
C VAL A 337 -10.76 11.94 -10.42
N SER A 338 -9.76 11.90 -11.31
CA SER A 338 -9.96 11.97 -12.76
C SER A 338 -10.81 10.80 -13.28
N ILE A 339 -10.49 9.57 -12.91
CA ILE A 339 -11.24 8.36 -13.32
C ILE A 339 -12.69 8.41 -12.84
N LEU A 340 -12.92 8.82 -11.59
CA LEU A 340 -14.25 8.92 -11.01
C LEU A 340 -15.08 10.03 -11.66
N ILE A 341 -14.48 11.16 -12.01
CA ILE A 341 -15.13 12.24 -12.76
C ILE A 341 -15.56 11.73 -14.14
N GLU A 342 -14.65 11.11 -14.89
CA GLU A 342 -14.95 10.56 -16.21
C GLU A 342 -16.10 9.55 -16.14
N THR A 343 -16.07 8.66 -15.15
CA THR A 343 -17.12 7.68 -14.90
C THR A 343 -18.46 8.35 -14.57
N ALA A 344 -18.47 9.34 -13.68
CA ALA A 344 -19.68 10.08 -13.29
C ALA A 344 -20.27 10.90 -14.44
N CYS A 345 -19.44 11.40 -15.35
CA CYS A 345 -19.88 12.20 -16.49
C CYS A 345 -20.35 11.35 -17.68
N SER A 346 -19.84 10.11 -17.81
CA SER A 346 -20.16 9.20 -18.91
C SER A 346 -21.26 8.19 -18.59
N LYS A 347 -21.50 7.87 -17.32
CA LYS A 347 -22.49 6.87 -16.88
C LYS A 347 -23.57 7.48 -15.98
N LEU A 348 -24.83 7.16 -16.28
CA LEU A 348 -26.01 7.57 -15.49
C LEU A 348 -26.63 6.41 -14.69
N ASP A 349 -25.91 5.29 -14.58
CA ASP A 349 -26.33 4.08 -13.87
C ASP A 349 -25.80 4.04 -12.43
N GLU A 350 -25.93 2.90 -11.76
CA GLU A 350 -25.39 2.67 -10.41
C GLU A 350 -23.87 2.90 -10.32
N THR A 351 -23.13 2.72 -11.42
CA THR A 351 -21.68 2.99 -11.47
C THR A 351 -21.41 4.49 -11.38
N GLY A 352 -22.17 5.31 -12.13
CA GLY A 352 -22.08 6.77 -12.05
C GLY A 352 -22.46 7.30 -10.67
N GLU A 353 -23.48 6.73 -10.04
CA GLU A 353 -23.88 7.03 -8.66
C GLU A 353 -22.77 6.71 -7.65
N ALA A 354 -22.13 5.53 -7.79
CA ALA A 354 -21.00 5.12 -6.96
C ALA A 354 -19.80 6.05 -7.12
N ALA A 355 -19.52 6.50 -8.35
CA ALA A 355 -18.44 7.43 -8.63
C ALA A 355 -18.67 8.79 -7.95
N LEU A 356 -19.89 9.32 -7.99
CA LEU A 356 -20.22 10.59 -7.33
C LEU A 356 -20.14 10.50 -5.80
N LYS A 357 -20.58 9.39 -5.19
CA LYS A 357 -20.41 9.15 -3.75
C LYS A 357 -18.93 9.10 -3.36
N SER A 358 -18.11 8.48 -4.22
CA SER A 358 -16.67 8.38 -4.01
C SER A 358 -15.98 9.74 -4.12
N LEU A 359 -16.36 10.56 -5.11
CA LEU A 359 -15.89 11.94 -5.24
C LEU A 359 -16.29 12.81 -4.06
N GLU A 360 -17.53 12.70 -3.57
CA GLU A 360 -17.98 13.44 -2.38
C GLU A 360 -17.08 13.11 -1.18
N ARG A 361 -16.74 11.84 -1.00
CA ARG A 361 -15.85 11.42 0.07
C ARG A 361 -14.43 11.97 -0.09
N ILE A 362 -13.82 11.80 -1.28
CA ILE A 362 -12.48 12.33 -1.53
C ILE A 362 -12.47 13.84 -1.30
N HIS A 363 -13.48 14.56 -1.82
CA HIS A 363 -13.63 15.99 -1.59
C HIS A 363 -13.88 16.38 -0.12
N SER A 364 -14.27 15.45 0.75
CA SER A 364 -14.39 15.69 2.19
C SER A 364 -13.13 15.35 2.98
N LEU A 365 -12.13 14.71 2.35
CA LEU A 365 -10.89 14.20 2.96
C LEU A 365 -9.58 14.69 2.33
N THR A 366 -9.61 15.24 1.11
CA THR A 366 -8.50 15.97 0.47
C THR A 366 -8.97 17.23 -0.27
N PRO A 367 -8.53 18.44 0.12
CA PRO A 367 -8.88 19.69 -0.56
C PRO A 367 -8.34 19.78 -2.01
N GLU A 368 -7.30 19.02 -2.35
CA GLU A 368 -6.68 18.96 -3.68
C GLU A 368 -7.63 18.46 -4.77
N ALA A 369 -8.68 17.71 -4.40
CA ALA A 369 -9.69 17.28 -5.35
C ALA A 369 -10.61 18.43 -5.81
N GLU A 370 -10.73 19.52 -5.03
CA GLU A 370 -11.61 20.66 -5.33
C GLU A 370 -11.36 21.28 -6.72
N PRO A 371 -10.13 21.67 -7.12
CA PRO A 371 -9.87 22.24 -8.44
C PRO A 371 -10.23 21.29 -9.59
N ILE A 372 -9.95 19.99 -9.46
CA ILE A 372 -10.24 18.98 -10.50
C ILE A 372 -11.76 18.82 -10.66
N ILE A 373 -12.49 18.69 -9.54
CA ILE A 373 -13.96 18.57 -9.55
C ILE A 373 -14.60 19.85 -10.11
N ARG A 374 -14.09 21.02 -9.74
CA ARG A 374 -14.57 22.33 -10.22
C ARG A 374 -14.41 22.46 -11.73
N GLN A 375 -13.25 22.08 -12.27
CA GLN A 375 -13.00 22.11 -13.72
C GLN A 375 -14.03 21.24 -14.46
N ALA A 376 -14.26 20.02 -14.00
CA ALA A 376 -15.24 19.11 -14.60
C ALA A 376 -16.69 19.60 -14.47
N ALA A 377 -17.05 20.23 -13.34
CA ALA A 377 -18.38 20.79 -13.12
C ALA A 377 -18.73 21.97 -14.04
N THR A 378 -17.72 22.61 -14.63
CA THR A 378 -17.87 23.70 -15.63
C THR A 378 -17.72 23.25 -17.08
N GLY A 379 -17.33 21.99 -17.31
CA GLY A 379 -17.13 21.41 -18.64
C GLY A 379 -18.36 20.69 -19.20
N ASP A 380 -18.14 19.89 -20.24
CA ASP A 380 -19.16 19.02 -20.83
C ASP A 380 -19.29 17.72 -20.00
N CYS A 381 -20.12 17.78 -18.96
CA CYS A 381 -20.37 16.67 -18.05
C CYS A 381 -21.86 16.54 -17.76
N GLN A 382 -22.44 15.37 -18.02
CA GLN A 382 -23.86 15.11 -17.75
C GLN A 382 -24.22 15.24 -16.26
N SER A 383 -23.25 14.97 -15.38
CA SER A 383 -23.37 15.07 -13.92
C SER A 383 -22.92 16.42 -13.35
N ALA A 384 -22.71 17.47 -14.17
CA ALA A 384 -22.20 18.77 -13.72
C ALA A 384 -22.97 19.39 -12.54
N ARG A 385 -24.31 19.30 -12.52
CA ARG A 385 -25.12 19.79 -11.39
C ARG A 385 -24.80 19.07 -10.07
N ARG A 386 -24.50 17.79 -10.13
CA ARG A 386 -24.20 16.95 -8.96
C ARG A 386 -22.78 17.18 -8.47
N LEU A 387 -21.83 17.36 -9.39
CA LEU A 387 -20.47 17.82 -9.05
C LEU A 387 -20.49 19.19 -8.36
N ASN A 388 -21.31 20.13 -8.85
CA ASN A 388 -21.51 21.42 -8.19
C ASN A 388 -22.09 21.27 -6.77
N ALA A 389 -23.01 20.33 -6.56
CA ALA A 389 -23.54 20.04 -5.22
C ALA A 389 -22.46 19.49 -4.27
N ILE A 390 -21.50 18.69 -4.76
CA ILE A 390 -20.35 18.22 -3.97
C ILE A 390 -19.49 19.42 -3.52
N LEU A 391 -19.17 20.34 -4.43
CA LEU A 391 -18.37 21.54 -4.14
C LEU A 391 -19.04 22.47 -3.11
N GLN A 392 -20.37 22.46 -3.03
CA GLN A 392 -21.12 23.25 -2.04
C GLN A 392 -21.06 22.68 -0.62
N LYS A 393 -20.77 21.37 -0.46
CA LYS A 393 -20.72 20.69 0.84
C LYS A 393 -19.41 20.90 1.62
N ARG A 394 -18.73 22.03 1.40
CA ARG A 394 -17.38 22.32 1.92
C ARG A 394 -17.23 21.96 3.41
N SER A 395 -16.31 21.03 3.72
CA SER A 395 -16.02 20.57 5.08
C SER A 395 -14.71 21.16 5.66
N TRP A 396 -14.00 21.96 4.88
CA TRP A 396 -12.66 22.46 5.22
C TRP A 396 -12.71 23.83 5.88
N LYS A 397 -12.06 23.98 7.04
CA LYS A 397 -11.71 25.31 7.53
C LYS A 397 -10.43 25.76 6.81
N PRO A 398 -10.37 27.00 6.28
CA PRO A 398 -9.10 27.55 5.83
C PRO A 398 -8.15 27.60 7.03
N SER A 399 -6.97 27.02 6.86
CA SER A 399 -5.81 27.13 7.75
C SER A 399 -5.33 28.57 7.88
#